data_AF-A0A934TZ79-F1
#
_entry.id   AF-A0A934TZ79-F1
#
_cell.length_a   1.000
_cell.length_b   1.000
_cell.length_c   1.000
_cell.angle_alpha   90.00
_cell.angle_beta   90.00
_cell.angle_gamma   90.00
#
_symmetry.space_group_name_H-M   'P 1'
#
loop_
_entity.id
_entity.type
_entity.pdbx_description
1 polymer ?
#
loop_
_entity_poly.entity_id
_entity_poly.type
_entity_poly.pdbx_seq_one_letter_code
_entity_poly.pdbx_strand_id
1 'polypeptide(L)'
;DKAEDRQMFKDTMMSIDQPVIPSMVVNDVESAVKFTNEIGYPVIIRPAFTLGGTGGGIVNNEEELREITSNGLELSPITQVLVEKCISGWKEIEFEVMRDSKGNVITICSMENFDPVGVHTGDSIVIAPAVTLSDKEYQMLRSAALDIISALKVEGGCNCQFALDPESMEYAVIEVNPRVSRSSALASKATGYPIAKVASKIAIGYTLSEIKNAVTGTTYACFEPAIDYVVVKFPKWPFDKFVYAKRDLGTQMKATGEVMAIAPTFEQAIMKAVRGAEISHNTLDDKEYAKLSDANVMHQLSVCDDRRIFCVYEALKRGISVDKIHEITMIDEWFLEKLRNIIAVSDELRSGALTEELYSRAKHTGFLDKTIEEMSGQKIENPLTPVYKMVDTCAAEFAAETPYFYSTFDKENEAEEFIAERKSDKKTVIVFGSGPIRIGQGIEFDYASVHCVWALKKAGFDVVIVNNNPETVSTDFDKIGRAH
;
A
#
# COMPACT_ATOMS: atom_id res chain seq x y z
N ASP A 1 8.64 6.45 -23.84
CA ASP A 1 9.84 7.30 -24.05
C ASP A 1 9.97 8.37 -22.98
N LYS A 2 9.15 9.43 -22.96
CA LYS A 2 9.27 10.55 -22.00
C LYS A 2 9.26 10.18 -20.51
N ALA A 3 8.61 9.08 -20.11
CA ALA A 3 8.59 8.64 -18.72
C ALA A 3 9.62 7.52 -18.40
N GLU A 4 10.11 6.81 -19.41
CA GLU A 4 10.99 5.64 -19.24
C GLU A 4 12.47 6.03 -19.36
N ASP A 5 12.79 7.03 -20.19
CA ASP A 5 14.11 7.61 -20.27
C ASP A 5 14.28 8.65 -19.15
N ARG A 6 15.28 8.44 -18.28
CA ARG A 6 15.50 9.29 -17.09
C ARG A 6 15.78 10.76 -17.44
N GLN A 7 16.48 11.03 -18.53
CA GLN A 7 16.80 12.40 -18.93
C GLN A 7 15.57 13.07 -19.52
N MET A 8 14.83 12.39 -20.41
CA MET A 8 13.57 12.92 -20.95
C MET A 8 12.52 13.13 -19.85
N PHE A 9 12.50 12.25 -18.85
CA PHE A 9 11.64 12.39 -17.68
C PHE A 9 11.99 13.64 -16.89
N LYS A 10 13.28 13.80 -16.53
CA LYS A 10 13.78 14.99 -15.85
C LYS A 10 13.46 16.28 -16.61
N ASP A 11 13.74 16.31 -17.92
CA ASP A 11 13.46 17.47 -18.76
C ASP A 11 11.95 17.77 -18.83
N THR A 12 11.11 16.73 -18.85
CA THR A 12 9.66 16.89 -18.84
C THR A 12 9.19 17.48 -17.52
N MET A 13 9.63 16.94 -16.37
CA MET A 13 9.27 17.45 -15.04
C MET A 13 9.72 18.90 -14.86
N MET A 14 10.96 19.22 -15.27
CA MET A 14 11.49 20.59 -15.24
C MET A 14 10.68 21.55 -16.13
N SER A 15 10.12 21.08 -17.26
CA SER A 15 9.30 21.92 -18.14
C SER A 15 7.94 22.31 -17.56
N ILE A 16 7.50 21.62 -16.50
CA ILE A 16 6.23 21.87 -15.79
C ILE A 16 6.46 22.21 -14.32
N ASP A 17 7.68 22.68 -13.99
CA ASP A 17 8.07 23.11 -12.65
C ASP A 17 7.86 22.04 -11.54
N GLN A 18 7.93 20.76 -11.90
CA GLN A 18 7.83 19.66 -10.97
C GLN A 18 9.22 19.26 -10.43
N PRO A 19 9.39 19.18 -9.10
CA PRO A 19 10.68 18.84 -8.50
C PRO A 19 11.02 17.37 -8.76
N VAL A 20 12.16 17.12 -9.38
CA VAL A 20 12.79 15.79 -9.39
C VAL A 20 13.88 15.74 -8.36
N ILE A 21 14.23 14.53 -7.90
CA ILE A 21 15.33 14.34 -6.96
C ILE A 21 16.62 14.95 -7.56
N PRO A 22 17.17 16.01 -6.93
CA PRO A 22 18.39 16.64 -7.42
C PRO A 22 19.53 15.62 -7.46
N SER A 23 20.11 15.44 -8.64
CA SER A 23 21.19 14.48 -8.86
C SER A 23 22.17 14.95 -9.93
N MET A 24 23.45 14.61 -9.72
CA MET A 24 24.55 14.94 -10.62
C MET A 24 25.59 13.82 -10.62
N VAL A 25 26.04 13.42 -11.81
CA VAL A 25 27.23 12.57 -11.96
C VAL A 25 28.46 13.45 -11.87
N VAL A 26 29.41 13.06 -11.02
CA VAL A 26 30.67 13.78 -10.79
C VAL A 26 31.86 12.82 -10.92
N ASN A 27 33.01 13.39 -11.28
CA ASN A 27 34.26 12.66 -11.50
C ASN A 27 35.37 13.07 -10.50
N ASP A 28 35.09 14.02 -9.61
CA ASP A 28 36.02 14.53 -8.61
C ASP A 28 35.27 14.99 -7.36
N VAL A 29 35.99 15.06 -6.24
CA VAL A 29 35.42 15.39 -4.93
C VAL A 29 34.94 16.85 -4.86
N GLU A 30 35.63 17.79 -5.51
CA GLU A 30 35.24 19.21 -5.45
C GLU A 30 33.93 19.47 -6.19
N SER A 31 33.71 18.80 -7.32
CA SER A 31 32.43 18.80 -8.02
C SER A 31 31.29 18.26 -7.15
N ALA A 32 31.55 17.20 -6.37
CA ALA A 32 30.58 16.65 -5.42
C ALA A 32 30.23 17.66 -4.32
N VAL A 33 31.25 18.29 -3.72
CA VAL A 33 31.10 19.32 -2.68
C VAL A 33 30.34 20.52 -3.21
N LYS A 34 30.71 21.01 -4.40
CA LYS A 34 30.03 22.14 -5.04
C LYS A 34 28.54 21.84 -5.26
N PHE A 35 28.23 20.70 -5.87
CA PHE A 35 26.84 20.32 -6.11
C PHE A 35 26.06 20.11 -4.80
N THR A 36 26.68 19.47 -3.80
CA THR A 36 26.03 19.26 -2.49
C THR A 36 25.74 20.57 -1.77
N ASN A 37 26.61 21.58 -1.90
CA ASN A 37 26.36 22.92 -1.37
C ASN A 37 25.19 23.64 -2.06
N GLU A 38 24.84 23.25 -3.30
CA GLU A 38 23.69 23.77 -4.02
C GLU A 38 22.38 23.09 -3.56
N ILE A 39 22.40 21.79 -3.25
CA ILE A 39 21.19 20.99 -2.95
C ILE A 39 20.97 20.69 -1.45
N GLY A 40 21.99 20.94 -0.63
CA GLY A 40 22.00 20.68 0.81
C GLY A 40 22.11 19.20 1.21
N TYR A 41 22.53 18.96 2.44
CA TYR A 41 22.58 17.64 3.08
C TYR A 41 21.19 17.20 3.59
N PRO A 42 20.99 15.90 3.91
CA PRO A 42 21.87 14.79 3.56
C PRO A 42 21.82 14.44 2.05
N VAL A 43 22.89 13.83 1.54
CA VAL A 43 22.98 13.31 0.16
C VAL A 43 23.37 11.84 0.15
N ILE A 44 23.06 11.15 -0.94
CA ILE A 44 23.49 9.78 -1.20
C ILE A 44 24.59 9.81 -2.25
N ILE A 45 25.69 9.12 -1.97
CA ILE A 45 26.77 8.85 -2.92
C ILE A 45 26.61 7.43 -3.46
N ARG A 46 26.52 7.29 -4.78
CA ARG A 46 26.47 5.98 -5.46
C ARG A 46 27.57 5.87 -6.51
N PRO A 47 28.61 5.06 -6.28
CA PRO A 47 29.62 4.80 -7.29
C PRO A 47 29.04 4.11 -8.52
N ALA A 48 29.52 4.50 -9.70
CA ALA A 48 29.11 3.88 -10.95
C ALA A 48 29.75 2.48 -11.06
N PHE A 49 28.98 1.50 -11.55
CA PHE A 49 29.40 0.11 -11.80
C PHE A 49 29.89 -0.66 -10.56
N THR A 50 29.46 -0.29 -9.35
CA THR A 50 29.66 -1.11 -8.14
C THR A 50 28.38 -1.89 -7.79
N LEU A 51 28.51 -3.02 -7.10
CA LEU A 51 27.39 -3.85 -6.67
C LEU A 51 27.05 -3.60 -5.19
N GLY A 52 25.77 -3.63 -4.86
CA GLY A 52 25.29 -3.61 -3.48
C GLY A 52 25.61 -2.33 -2.69
N GLY A 53 25.79 -1.19 -3.36
CA GLY A 53 26.12 0.08 -2.71
C GLY A 53 27.57 0.20 -2.24
N THR A 54 28.44 -0.73 -2.63
CA THR A 54 29.86 -0.72 -2.25
C THR A 54 30.53 0.58 -2.66
N GLY A 55 31.19 1.26 -1.70
CA GLY A 55 31.85 2.54 -1.90
C GLY A 55 30.94 3.77 -1.84
N GLY A 56 29.64 3.58 -1.62
CA GLY A 56 28.65 4.64 -1.46
C GLY A 56 28.10 4.72 -0.04
N GLY A 57 27.20 5.67 0.20
CA GLY A 57 26.58 5.86 1.50
C GLY A 57 25.74 7.14 1.58
N ILE A 58 24.98 7.25 2.67
CA ILE A 58 24.35 8.51 3.07
C ILE A 58 25.42 9.38 3.72
N VAL A 59 25.41 10.65 3.37
CA VAL A 59 26.37 11.66 3.79
C VAL A 59 25.59 12.80 4.44
N ASN A 60 25.97 13.17 5.66
CA ASN A 60 25.27 14.19 6.44
C ASN A 60 26.03 15.52 6.56
N ASN A 61 27.33 15.52 6.23
CA ASN A 61 28.20 16.68 6.32
C ASN A 61 29.34 16.62 5.28
N GLU A 62 30.10 17.72 5.14
CA GLU A 62 31.17 17.82 4.14
C GLU A 62 32.36 16.88 4.40
N GLU A 63 32.68 16.60 5.66
CA GLU A 63 33.77 15.68 6.01
C GLU A 63 33.46 14.26 5.50
N GLU A 64 32.27 13.75 5.83
CA GLU A 64 31.75 12.49 5.31
C GLU A 64 31.67 12.51 3.77
N LEU A 65 31.27 13.64 3.18
CA LEU A 65 31.13 13.76 1.72
C LEU A 65 32.46 13.51 1.04
N ARG A 66 33.51 14.17 1.51
CA ARG A 66 34.85 14.08 0.93
C ARG A 66 35.40 12.67 1.05
N GLU A 67 35.26 12.06 2.23
CA GLU A 67 35.70 10.68 2.48
C GLU A 67 34.97 9.66 1.58
N ILE A 68 33.63 9.66 1.63
CA ILE A 68 32.80 8.68 0.92
C ILE A 68 32.91 8.88 -0.60
N THR A 69 32.93 10.13 -1.08
CA THR A 69 33.10 10.42 -2.51
C THR A 69 34.46 9.98 -3.01
N SER A 70 35.54 10.25 -2.26
CA SER A 70 36.90 9.84 -2.66
C SER A 70 36.99 8.31 -2.78
N ASN A 71 36.52 7.59 -1.75
CA ASN A 71 36.48 6.13 -1.77
C ASN A 71 35.59 5.60 -2.91
N GLY A 72 34.43 6.23 -3.14
CA GLY A 72 33.52 5.87 -4.21
C GLY A 72 34.11 6.04 -5.61
N LEU A 73 34.85 7.13 -5.84
CA LEU A 73 35.56 7.38 -7.10
C LEU A 73 36.68 6.36 -7.35
N GLU A 74 37.42 5.97 -6.30
CA GLU A 74 38.47 4.94 -6.39
C GLU A 74 37.89 3.55 -6.68
N LEU A 75 36.74 3.21 -6.08
CA LEU A 75 36.07 1.92 -6.26
C LEU A 75 35.30 1.82 -7.58
N SER A 76 34.91 2.94 -8.18
CA SER A 76 34.23 2.96 -9.47
C SER A 76 35.21 2.59 -10.61
N PRO A 77 34.91 1.56 -11.42
CA PRO A 77 35.73 1.19 -12.59
C PRO A 77 35.92 2.30 -13.63
N ILE A 78 35.08 3.33 -13.60
CA ILE A 78 35.11 4.47 -14.53
C ILE A 78 35.32 5.81 -13.81
N THR A 79 35.69 5.78 -12.52
CA THR A 79 35.94 6.97 -11.70
C THR A 79 34.77 7.95 -11.72
N GLN A 80 33.56 7.43 -11.50
CA GLN A 80 32.33 8.22 -11.43
C GLN A 80 31.50 7.87 -10.20
N VAL A 81 30.89 8.90 -9.61
CA VAL A 81 29.85 8.72 -8.60
C VAL A 81 28.64 9.59 -8.96
N LEU A 82 27.45 9.12 -8.60
CA LEU A 82 26.23 9.90 -8.59
C LEU A 82 26.07 10.50 -7.20
N VAL A 83 25.97 11.82 -7.12
CA VAL A 83 25.54 12.56 -5.92
C VAL A 83 24.05 12.85 -6.09
N GLU A 84 23.23 12.46 -5.12
CA GLU A 84 21.77 12.59 -5.17
C GLU A 84 21.24 13.08 -3.83
N LYS A 85 20.20 13.94 -3.81
CA LYS A 85 19.55 14.33 -2.56
C LYS A 85 19.04 13.09 -1.82
N CYS A 86 19.36 12.99 -0.53
CA CYS A 86 18.83 11.91 0.28
C CYS A 86 17.40 12.25 0.69
N ILE A 87 16.46 11.49 0.16
CA ILE A 87 15.04 11.53 0.53
C ILE A 87 14.63 10.30 1.36
N SER A 88 15.61 9.55 1.88
CA SER A 88 15.34 8.39 2.72
C SER A 88 14.60 8.83 3.99
N GLY A 89 13.52 8.15 4.34
CA GLY A 89 12.70 8.54 5.48
C GLY A 89 11.61 9.56 5.17
N TRP A 90 11.56 10.11 3.96
CA TRP A 90 10.40 10.90 3.52
C TRP A 90 9.16 10.02 3.37
N LYS A 91 7.97 10.62 3.44
CA LYS A 91 6.71 9.92 3.18
C LYS A 91 6.64 9.53 1.71
N GLU A 92 6.30 8.29 1.40
CA GLU A 92 6.12 7.84 0.02
C GLU A 92 4.63 7.78 -0.32
N ILE A 93 4.20 8.65 -1.24
CA ILE A 93 2.81 8.85 -1.64
C ILE A 93 2.64 8.51 -3.11
N GLU A 94 1.60 7.75 -3.42
CA GLU A 94 1.26 7.40 -4.81
C GLU A 94 -0.10 7.95 -5.20
N PHE A 95 -0.23 8.38 -6.45
CA PHE A 95 -1.50 8.74 -7.07
C PHE A 95 -1.73 7.89 -8.34
N GLU A 96 -2.88 7.23 -8.40
CA GLU A 96 -3.42 6.68 -9.64
C GLU A 96 -4.26 7.75 -10.32
N VAL A 97 -3.84 8.16 -11.51
CA VAL A 97 -4.48 9.22 -12.29
C VAL A 97 -4.90 8.71 -13.66
N MET A 98 -5.92 9.34 -14.24
CA MET A 98 -6.43 8.99 -15.55
C MET A 98 -6.72 10.22 -16.39
N ARG A 99 -6.42 10.11 -17.68
CA ARG A 99 -6.62 11.18 -18.66
C ARG A 99 -7.26 10.67 -19.94
N ASP A 100 -8.17 11.45 -20.52
CA ASP A 100 -8.74 11.18 -21.85
C ASP A 100 -8.25 12.14 -22.94
N SER A 101 -8.68 11.89 -24.18
CA SER A 101 -8.31 12.67 -25.37
C SER A 101 -8.87 14.10 -25.39
N LYS A 102 -9.91 14.41 -24.60
CA LYS A 102 -10.46 15.78 -24.44
C LYS A 102 -9.71 16.58 -23.37
N GLY A 103 -8.76 15.96 -22.68
CA GLY A 103 -8.00 16.61 -21.61
C GLY A 103 -8.71 16.58 -20.26
N ASN A 104 -9.76 15.78 -20.09
CA ASN A 104 -10.27 15.49 -18.75
C ASN A 104 -9.20 14.70 -18.00
N VAL A 105 -8.95 15.09 -16.75
CA VAL A 105 -7.98 14.44 -15.86
C VAL A 105 -8.59 14.28 -14.47
N ILE A 106 -8.40 13.11 -13.87
CA ILE A 106 -8.95 12.76 -12.55
C ILE A 106 -7.91 11.97 -11.74
N THR A 107 -7.97 12.09 -10.42
CA THR A 107 -7.30 11.18 -9.50
C THR A 107 -8.26 10.10 -9.01
N ILE A 108 -7.91 8.85 -9.24
CA ILE A 108 -8.74 7.69 -8.90
C ILE A 108 -8.47 7.26 -7.46
N CYS A 109 -7.20 7.22 -7.05
CA CYS A 109 -6.82 6.77 -5.72
C CYS A 109 -5.50 7.42 -5.29
N SER A 110 -5.46 7.91 -4.06
CA SER A 110 -4.22 8.23 -3.35
C SER A 110 -3.84 7.04 -2.46
N MET A 111 -2.55 6.74 -2.37
CA MET A 111 -2.01 5.71 -1.48
C MET A 111 -0.85 6.28 -0.69
N GLU A 112 -0.72 5.85 0.55
CA GLU A 112 0.36 6.24 1.46
C GLU A 112 1.09 4.99 1.95
N ASN A 113 2.41 5.01 1.88
CA ASN A 113 3.24 3.90 2.34
C ASN A 113 3.45 4.01 3.85
N PHE A 114 3.26 2.91 4.56
CA PHE A 114 3.62 2.77 5.97
C PHE A 114 5.15 2.78 6.13
N ASP A 115 5.86 2.10 5.22
CA ASP A 115 7.30 2.14 5.13
C ASP A 115 7.72 3.40 4.36
N PRO A 116 8.59 4.26 4.93
CA PRO A 116 9.02 5.47 4.26
C PRO A 116 9.95 5.18 3.07
N VAL A 117 10.25 6.22 2.28
CA VAL A 117 11.14 6.13 1.12
C VAL A 117 12.44 5.42 1.48
N GLY A 118 12.76 4.41 0.68
CA GLY A 118 13.87 3.49 0.89
C GLY A 118 13.44 2.03 0.73
N VAL A 119 12.15 1.75 0.96
CA VAL A 119 11.51 0.47 0.66
C VAL A 119 10.66 0.63 -0.60
N HIS A 120 10.88 -0.23 -1.59
CA HIS A 120 10.08 -0.22 -2.82
C HIS A 120 8.59 -0.41 -2.48
N THR A 121 7.68 0.38 -3.06
CA THR A 121 6.21 0.31 -2.81
C THR A 121 5.60 -1.10 -2.85
N GLY A 122 6.08 -1.94 -3.79
CA GLY A 122 5.76 -3.37 -3.87
C GLY A 122 6.13 -4.22 -2.63
N ASP A 123 7.18 -3.84 -1.89
CA ASP A 123 7.61 -4.41 -0.60
C ASP A 123 7.09 -3.61 0.61
N SER A 124 6.52 -2.43 0.42
CA SER A 124 5.96 -1.63 1.52
C SER A 124 4.57 -2.11 1.94
N ILE A 125 4.21 -1.93 3.21
CA ILE A 125 2.80 -1.91 3.61
C ILE A 125 2.20 -0.59 3.10
N VAL A 126 1.01 -0.63 2.50
CA VAL A 126 0.39 0.54 1.85
C VAL A 126 -1.05 0.71 2.31
N ILE A 127 -1.46 1.93 2.59
CA ILE A 127 -2.84 2.29 2.91
C ILE A 127 -3.48 3.12 1.79
N ALA A 128 -4.78 2.92 1.53
CA ALA A 128 -5.62 3.82 0.75
C ALA A 128 -6.87 4.21 1.56
N PRO A 129 -7.28 5.48 1.59
CA PRO A 129 -6.62 6.63 0.95
C PRO A 129 -5.35 7.05 1.72
N ALA A 130 -4.68 8.13 1.31
CA ALA A 130 -3.66 8.77 2.15
C ALA A 130 -4.31 9.34 3.42
N VAL A 131 -3.62 9.24 4.56
CA VAL A 131 -4.20 9.48 5.90
C VAL A 131 -3.47 10.53 6.73
N THR A 132 -2.23 10.88 6.39
CA THR A 132 -1.44 11.86 7.16
C THR A 132 -1.23 13.19 6.44
N LEU A 133 -1.76 13.33 5.22
CA LEU A 133 -1.69 14.57 4.46
C LEU A 133 -2.77 15.56 4.91
N SER A 134 -2.37 16.80 5.19
CA SER A 134 -3.29 17.91 5.19
C SER A 134 -3.89 18.12 3.79
N ASP A 135 -5.06 18.76 3.71
CA ASP A 135 -5.68 19.05 2.40
C ASP A 135 -4.74 19.88 1.49
N LYS A 136 -3.91 20.76 2.07
CA LYS A 136 -2.92 21.52 1.28
C LYS A 136 -1.86 20.63 0.64
N GLU A 137 -1.31 19.69 1.39
CA GLU A 137 -0.33 18.73 0.86
C GLU A 137 -0.99 17.80 -0.16
N TYR A 138 -2.21 17.32 0.15
CA TYR A 138 -2.98 16.50 -0.76
C TYR A 138 -3.25 17.21 -2.09
N GLN A 139 -3.78 18.44 -2.07
CA GLN A 139 -4.06 19.19 -3.30
C GLN A 139 -2.79 19.56 -4.07
N MET A 140 -1.67 19.79 -3.37
CA MET A 140 -0.37 20.01 -4.00
C MET A 140 0.07 18.78 -4.81
N LEU A 141 0.11 17.60 -4.17
CA LEU A 141 0.52 16.36 -4.83
C LEU A 141 -0.49 15.89 -5.89
N ARG A 142 -1.79 16.11 -5.63
CA ARG A 142 -2.86 15.89 -6.61
C ARG A 142 -2.65 16.73 -7.86
N SER A 143 -2.41 18.03 -7.71
CA SER A 143 -2.18 18.94 -8.83
C SER A 143 -0.93 18.53 -9.62
N ALA A 144 0.15 18.22 -8.92
CA ALA A 144 1.37 17.67 -9.52
C ALA A 144 1.08 16.42 -10.37
N ALA A 145 0.35 15.43 -9.84
CA ALA A 145 0.01 14.21 -10.57
C ALA A 145 -0.82 14.48 -11.83
N LEU A 146 -1.78 15.41 -11.77
CA LEU A 146 -2.63 15.80 -12.90
C LEU A 146 -1.85 16.58 -13.98
N ASP A 147 -0.92 17.44 -13.57
CA ASP A 147 -0.04 18.19 -14.48
C ASP A 147 0.94 17.24 -15.18
N ILE A 148 1.50 16.29 -14.44
CA ILE A 148 2.41 15.25 -14.95
C ILE A 148 1.74 14.41 -16.05
N ILE A 149 0.58 13.81 -15.78
CA ILE A 149 -0.11 12.98 -16.79
C ILE A 149 -0.50 13.81 -18.03
N SER A 150 -0.85 15.09 -17.82
CA SER A 150 -1.17 16.03 -18.90
C SER A 150 0.03 16.36 -19.77
N ALA A 151 1.19 16.62 -19.17
CA ALA A 151 2.44 16.92 -19.87
C ALA A 151 2.97 15.71 -20.67
N LEU A 152 2.80 14.51 -20.10
CA LEU A 152 3.10 13.25 -20.78
C LEU A 152 2.10 12.90 -21.89
N LYS A 153 0.92 13.56 -21.90
CA LYS A 153 -0.18 13.31 -22.86
C LYS A 153 -0.63 11.85 -22.89
N VAL A 154 -0.62 11.20 -21.73
CA VAL A 154 -1.15 9.84 -21.61
C VAL A 154 -2.66 9.89 -21.86
N GLU A 155 -3.16 8.92 -22.62
CA GLU A 155 -4.60 8.67 -22.80
C GLU A 155 -4.88 7.29 -22.19
N GLY A 156 -5.31 7.27 -20.94
CA GLY A 156 -5.37 6.07 -20.11
C GLY A 156 -4.97 6.35 -18.66
N GLY A 157 -4.57 5.29 -17.94
CA GLY A 157 -4.13 5.37 -16.55
C GLY A 157 -2.62 5.56 -16.41
N CYS A 158 -2.22 6.22 -15.32
CA CYS A 158 -0.83 6.48 -14.96
C CYS A 158 -0.68 6.45 -13.43
N ASN A 159 0.39 5.85 -12.93
CA ASN A 159 0.78 5.91 -11.52
C ASN A 159 1.88 6.98 -11.36
N CYS A 160 1.73 7.89 -10.41
CA CYS A 160 2.73 8.91 -10.06
C CYS A 160 3.17 8.70 -8.61
N GLN A 161 4.47 8.64 -8.35
CA GLN A 161 5.03 8.44 -7.01
C GLN A 161 5.79 9.68 -6.57
N PHE A 162 5.58 10.06 -5.32
CA PHE A 162 6.14 11.25 -4.70
C PHE A 162 6.80 10.89 -3.37
N ALA A 163 7.91 11.54 -3.08
CA ALA A 163 8.47 11.65 -1.74
C ALA A 163 8.05 13.00 -1.17
N LEU A 164 7.41 13.03 0.00
CA LEU A 164 7.05 14.26 0.72
C LEU A 164 7.86 14.35 2.01
N ASP A 165 8.55 15.46 2.22
CA ASP A 165 9.26 15.75 3.45
C ASP A 165 8.27 15.83 4.63
N PRO A 166 8.44 15.07 5.71
CA PRO A 166 7.47 15.08 6.82
C PRO A 166 7.40 16.41 7.58
N GLU A 167 8.43 17.26 7.46
CA GLU A 167 8.57 18.51 8.22
C GLU A 167 8.32 19.77 7.37
N SER A 168 8.00 19.62 6.08
CA SER A 168 7.80 20.76 5.18
C SER A 168 6.91 20.43 3.98
N MET A 169 6.68 21.42 3.10
CA MET A 169 5.96 21.21 1.83
C MET A 169 6.91 20.77 0.69
N GLU A 170 8.17 20.49 0.99
CA GLU A 170 9.13 20.01 -0.01
C GLU A 170 8.75 18.59 -0.45
N TYR A 171 8.63 18.38 -1.76
CA TYR A 171 8.40 17.05 -2.32
C TYR A 171 9.28 16.83 -3.54
N ALA A 172 9.44 15.58 -3.93
CA ALA A 172 10.09 15.20 -5.17
C ALA A 172 9.29 14.11 -5.88
N VAL A 173 9.20 14.20 -7.21
CA VAL A 173 8.68 13.12 -8.05
C VAL A 173 9.74 12.02 -8.11
N ILE A 174 9.38 10.81 -7.68
CA ILE A 174 10.25 9.63 -7.69
C ILE A 174 10.21 8.97 -9.06
N GLU A 175 9.03 8.54 -9.48
CA GLU A 175 8.79 7.88 -10.76
C GLU A 175 7.36 8.07 -11.25
N VAL A 176 7.18 7.88 -12.56
CA VAL A 176 5.88 7.94 -13.22
C VAL A 176 5.77 6.76 -14.17
N ASN A 177 4.74 5.94 -13.98
CA ASN A 177 4.48 4.76 -14.79
C ASN A 177 3.27 5.04 -15.70
N PRO A 178 3.45 5.38 -17.00
CA PRO A 178 2.36 5.73 -17.93
C PRO A 178 1.63 4.49 -18.46
N ARG A 179 1.26 3.58 -17.56
CA ARG A 179 0.60 2.30 -17.82
C ARG A 179 -0.10 1.84 -16.56
N VAL A 180 -0.94 0.82 -16.71
CA VAL A 180 -1.43 0.06 -15.56
C VAL A 180 -0.25 -0.59 -14.81
N SER A 181 -0.35 -0.60 -13.49
CA SER A 181 0.63 -1.05 -12.53
C SER A 181 -0.02 -1.99 -11.51
N ARG A 182 0.79 -2.56 -10.60
CA ARG A 182 0.26 -3.25 -9.42
C ARG A 182 -0.58 -2.30 -8.55
N SER A 183 -0.09 -1.09 -8.34
CA SER A 183 -0.81 -0.02 -7.63
C SER A 183 -2.15 0.30 -8.30
N SER A 184 -2.25 0.25 -9.64
CA SER A 184 -3.53 0.44 -10.34
C SER A 184 -4.52 -0.72 -10.12
N ALA A 185 -4.02 -1.95 -9.96
CA ALA A 185 -4.86 -3.09 -9.60
C ALA A 185 -5.36 -2.95 -8.17
N LEU A 186 -4.47 -2.64 -7.22
CA LEU A 186 -4.81 -2.32 -5.84
C LEU A 186 -5.85 -1.20 -5.76
N ALA A 187 -5.61 -0.06 -6.42
CA ALA A 187 -6.53 1.07 -6.46
C ALA A 187 -7.89 0.70 -7.07
N SER A 188 -7.92 -0.14 -8.11
CA SER A 188 -9.17 -0.61 -8.69
C SER A 188 -10.01 -1.43 -7.70
N LYS A 189 -9.34 -2.25 -6.88
CA LYS A 189 -10.01 -3.02 -5.81
C LYS A 189 -10.36 -2.14 -4.61
N ALA A 190 -9.52 -1.19 -4.26
CA ALA A 190 -9.76 -0.30 -3.14
C ALA A 190 -10.99 0.60 -3.38
N THR A 191 -11.12 1.12 -4.60
CA THR A 191 -12.12 2.14 -4.92
C THR A 191 -13.36 1.59 -5.63
N GLY A 192 -13.30 0.36 -6.15
CA GLY A 192 -14.31 -0.15 -7.08
C GLY A 192 -14.25 0.49 -8.48
N TYR A 193 -13.27 1.36 -8.77
CA TYR A 193 -13.12 1.98 -10.08
C TYR A 193 -12.28 1.08 -11.01
N PRO A 194 -12.82 0.53 -12.12
CA PRO A 194 -12.10 -0.46 -12.92
C PRO A 194 -11.08 0.17 -13.89
N ILE A 195 -9.92 0.60 -13.38
CA ILE A 195 -8.91 1.42 -14.09
C ILE A 195 -8.56 0.84 -15.46
N ALA A 196 -8.15 -0.42 -15.53
CA ALA A 196 -7.74 -1.06 -16.79
C ALA A 196 -8.89 -1.10 -17.82
N LYS A 197 -10.14 -1.31 -17.36
CA LYS A 197 -11.32 -1.36 -18.23
C LYS A 197 -11.64 0.03 -18.79
N VAL A 198 -11.58 1.07 -17.95
CA VAL A 198 -11.79 2.45 -18.40
C VAL A 198 -10.66 2.89 -19.33
N ALA A 199 -9.40 2.61 -18.98
CA ALA A 199 -8.24 2.91 -19.82
C ALA A 199 -8.34 2.27 -21.21
N SER A 200 -8.79 1.00 -21.30
CA SER A 200 -8.99 0.33 -22.59
C SER A 200 -10.05 0.98 -23.47
N LYS A 201 -11.11 1.56 -22.88
CA LYS A 201 -12.13 2.33 -23.62
C LYS A 201 -11.58 3.67 -24.08
N ILE A 202 -10.81 4.36 -23.25
CA ILE A 202 -10.13 5.60 -23.62
C ILE A 202 -9.20 5.37 -24.81
N ALA A 203 -8.42 4.27 -24.79
CA ALA A 203 -7.49 3.92 -25.86
C ALA A 203 -8.15 3.69 -27.24
N ILE A 204 -9.47 3.40 -27.27
CA ILE A 204 -10.25 3.27 -28.52
C ILE A 204 -11.10 4.51 -28.83
N GLY A 205 -10.86 5.64 -28.15
CA GLY A 205 -11.43 6.95 -28.46
C GLY A 205 -12.60 7.39 -27.57
N TYR A 206 -12.99 6.63 -26.55
CA TYR A 206 -13.98 7.11 -25.58
C TYR A 206 -13.40 8.19 -24.67
N THR A 207 -14.28 9.04 -24.16
CA THR A 207 -13.96 10.01 -23.11
C THR A 207 -14.53 9.57 -21.77
N LEU A 208 -13.97 10.08 -20.66
CA LEU A 208 -14.42 9.71 -19.31
C LEU A 208 -15.92 9.97 -19.11
N SER A 209 -16.44 11.05 -19.72
CA SER A 209 -17.85 11.42 -19.66
C SER A 209 -18.79 10.51 -20.49
N GLU A 210 -18.25 9.64 -21.35
CA GLU A 210 -19.04 8.69 -22.16
C GLU A 210 -19.06 7.29 -21.54
N ILE A 211 -18.15 7.00 -20.61
CA ILE A 211 -18.00 5.71 -19.98
C ILE A 211 -18.87 5.69 -18.72
N LYS A 212 -19.85 4.80 -18.64
CA LYS A 212 -20.63 4.60 -17.41
C LYS A 212 -19.78 4.03 -16.29
N ASN A 213 -20.03 4.49 -15.06
CA ASN A 213 -19.52 3.87 -13.85
C ASN A 213 -20.13 2.48 -13.68
N ALA A 214 -19.27 1.46 -13.55
CA ALA A 214 -19.69 0.06 -13.47
C ALA A 214 -20.33 -0.31 -12.12
N VAL A 215 -20.03 0.45 -11.05
CA VAL A 215 -20.48 0.15 -9.69
C VAL A 215 -21.87 0.72 -9.42
N THR A 216 -22.07 2.00 -9.75
CA THR A 216 -23.35 2.72 -9.51
C THR A 216 -24.35 2.56 -10.66
N GLY A 217 -23.90 2.28 -11.89
CA GLY A 217 -24.74 2.15 -13.09
C GLY A 217 -25.41 3.45 -13.59
N THR A 218 -25.48 4.46 -12.74
CA THR A 218 -26.21 5.72 -12.90
C THR A 218 -25.30 6.93 -13.09
N THR A 219 -24.02 6.82 -12.71
CA THR A 219 -23.01 7.87 -12.91
C THR A 219 -22.02 7.51 -14.03
N TYR A 220 -21.09 8.41 -14.33
CA TYR A 220 -20.05 8.23 -15.36
C TYR A 220 -18.68 8.06 -14.74
N ALA A 221 -17.68 7.65 -15.51
CA ALA A 221 -16.30 7.44 -15.06
C ALA A 221 -15.54 8.76 -14.81
N CYS A 222 -16.11 9.91 -15.17
CA CYS A 222 -15.49 11.23 -14.97
C CYS A 222 -15.74 11.78 -13.55
N PHE A 223 -15.19 11.12 -12.54
CA PHE A 223 -15.27 11.53 -11.12
C PHE A 223 -14.05 11.00 -10.36
N GLU A 224 -13.79 11.56 -9.19
CA GLU A 224 -12.79 11.04 -8.26
C GLU A 224 -13.51 10.22 -7.17
N PRO A 225 -13.20 8.93 -7.02
CA PRO A 225 -13.82 8.09 -6.00
C PRO A 225 -13.65 8.63 -4.58
N ALA A 226 -14.70 8.45 -3.77
CA ALA A 226 -14.66 8.64 -2.33
C ALA A 226 -14.92 7.29 -1.65
N ILE A 227 -14.20 7.01 -0.57
CA ILE A 227 -14.35 5.78 0.21
C ILE A 227 -14.55 6.12 1.68
N ASP A 228 -15.44 5.40 2.35
CA ASP A 228 -15.82 5.51 3.77
C ASP A 228 -15.18 4.42 4.63
N TYR A 229 -14.11 3.82 4.10
CA TYR A 229 -13.28 2.80 4.71
C TYR A 229 -11.81 3.04 4.35
N VAL A 230 -10.93 2.28 4.99
CA VAL A 230 -9.52 2.19 4.61
C VAL A 230 -9.21 0.81 4.04
N VAL A 231 -8.20 0.79 3.18
CA VAL A 231 -7.68 -0.41 2.55
C VAL A 231 -6.22 -0.54 2.92
N VAL A 232 -5.80 -1.71 3.39
CA VAL A 232 -4.41 -2.01 3.70
C VAL A 232 -3.93 -3.13 2.79
N LYS A 233 -2.87 -2.85 2.03
CA LYS A 233 -2.07 -3.84 1.32
C LYS A 233 -0.92 -4.29 2.20
N PHE A 234 -0.72 -5.60 2.27
CA PHE A 234 0.40 -6.22 2.98
C PHE A 234 1.17 -7.15 2.03
N PRO A 235 2.50 -6.98 1.85
CA PRO A 235 3.28 -7.81 0.95
C PRO A 235 3.43 -9.26 1.43
N LYS A 236 3.65 -10.17 0.48
CA LYS A 236 3.98 -11.57 0.71
C LYS A 236 5.37 -11.90 0.18
N TRP A 237 6.31 -12.13 1.09
CA TRP A 237 7.67 -12.52 0.76
C TRP A 237 7.91 -14.04 0.75
N PRO A 238 8.90 -14.53 -0.03
CA PRO A 238 9.21 -15.96 -0.16
C PRO A 238 10.35 -16.44 0.76
N PHE A 239 10.65 -15.74 1.86
CA PHE A 239 11.81 -16.06 2.70
C PHE A 239 11.70 -17.40 3.44
N ASP A 240 10.50 -18.01 3.50
CA ASP A 240 10.33 -19.39 3.95
C ASP A 240 10.94 -20.41 2.97
N LYS A 241 11.12 -20.04 1.70
CA LYS A 241 11.75 -20.87 0.65
C LYS A 241 13.22 -20.56 0.45
N PHE A 242 13.65 -19.34 0.71
CA PHE A 242 15.02 -18.89 0.50
C PHE A 242 15.70 -18.54 1.82
N VAL A 243 15.99 -19.54 2.65
CA VAL A 243 16.54 -19.37 4.02
C VAL A 243 17.89 -18.66 4.09
N TYR A 244 18.64 -18.58 2.97
CA TYR A 244 19.93 -17.89 2.89
C TYR A 244 19.85 -16.53 2.17
N ALA A 245 18.67 -16.14 1.68
CA ALA A 245 18.50 -14.83 1.06
C ALA A 245 18.52 -13.72 2.11
N LYS A 246 19.11 -12.59 1.75
CA LYS A 246 19.06 -11.38 2.59
C LYS A 246 17.63 -10.85 2.66
N ARG A 247 17.14 -10.64 3.88
CA ARG A 247 15.78 -10.20 4.18
C ARG A 247 15.60 -8.69 4.13
N ASP A 248 16.70 -7.94 4.10
CA ASP A 248 16.71 -6.48 4.05
C ASP A 248 15.86 -5.97 2.88
N LEU A 249 14.89 -5.12 3.15
CA LEU A 249 14.09 -4.46 2.13
C LEU A 249 14.82 -3.20 1.65
N GLY A 250 14.60 -2.87 0.38
CA GLY A 250 15.23 -1.72 -0.26
C GLY A 250 14.44 -1.31 -1.50
N THR A 251 15.07 -0.56 -2.39
CA THR A 251 14.46 -0.10 -3.64
C THR A 251 14.26 -1.22 -4.68
N GLN A 252 14.78 -2.42 -4.44
CA GLN A 252 14.52 -3.60 -5.27
C GLN A 252 13.49 -4.50 -4.59
N MET A 253 12.34 -4.68 -5.24
CA MET A 253 11.25 -5.54 -4.76
C MET A 253 11.68 -7.00 -4.60
N LYS A 254 11.26 -7.63 -3.49
CA LYS A 254 11.47 -9.04 -3.15
C LYS A 254 10.17 -9.79 -2.88
N ALA A 255 9.06 -9.10 -2.66
CA ALA A 255 7.74 -9.70 -2.50
C ALA A 255 7.34 -10.48 -3.77
N THR A 256 6.71 -11.62 -3.56
CA THR A 256 6.19 -12.49 -4.63
C THR A 256 4.69 -12.35 -4.85
N GLY A 257 4.01 -11.62 -3.97
CA GLY A 257 2.59 -11.33 -4.05
C GLY A 257 2.17 -10.40 -2.93
N GLU A 258 0.87 -10.21 -2.77
CA GLU A 258 0.29 -9.29 -1.79
C GLU A 258 -1.12 -9.72 -1.40
N VAL A 259 -1.56 -9.25 -0.24
CA VAL A 259 -2.93 -9.34 0.25
C VAL A 259 -3.48 -7.93 0.44
N MET A 260 -4.78 -7.78 0.25
CA MET A 260 -5.53 -6.57 0.55
C MET A 260 -6.61 -6.84 1.60
N ALA A 261 -6.79 -5.93 2.55
CA ALA A 261 -7.91 -5.94 3.49
C ALA A 261 -8.62 -4.60 3.53
N ILE A 262 -9.94 -4.63 3.62
CA ILE A 262 -10.81 -3.44 3.72
C ILE A 262 -11.45 -3.41 5.11
N ALA A 263 -11.45 -2.26 5.77
CA ALA A 263 -12.16 -2.05 7.03
C ALA A 263 -12.43 -0.57 7.31
N PRO A 264 -13.36 -0.21 8.21
CA PRO A 264 -13.61 1.20 8.57
C PRO A 264 -12.44 1.88 9.29
N THR A 265 -11.51 1.11 9.88
CA THR A 265 -10.36 1.63 10.63
C THR A 265 -9.07 0.93 10.23
N PHE A 266 -7.94 1.63 10.37
CA PHE A 266 -6.62 1.07 10.08
C PHE A 266 -6.31 -0.12 10.96
N GLU A 267 -6.63 -0.05 12.26
CA GLU A 267 -6.39 -1.11 13.23
C GLU A 267 -7.06 -2.43 12.77
N GLN A 268 -8.31 -2.35 12.34
CA GLN A 268 -9.03 -3.51 11.83
C GLN A 268 -8.46 -3.99 10.49
N ALA A 269 -8.13 -3.08 9.58
CA ALA A 269 -7.59 -3.41 8.27
C ALA A 269 -6.22 -4.09 8.36
N ILE A 270 -5.28 -3.57 9.15
CA ILE A 270 -3.94 -4.16 9.31
C ILE A 270 -4.02 -5.54 9.97
N MET A 271 -4.87 -5.72 10.97
CA MET A 271 -5.10 -7.03 11.61
C MET A 271 -5.71 -8.06 10.65
N LYS A 272 -6.63 -7.62 9.76
CA LYS A 272 -7.17 -8.45 8.68
C LYS A 272 -6.10 -8.79 7.64
N ALA A 273 -5.28 -7.83 7.23
CA ALA A 273 -4.23 -8.01 6.23
C ALA A 273 -3.16 -9.00 6.71
N VAL A 274 -2.63 -8.82 7.92
CA VAL A 274 -1.64 -9.72 8.54
C VAL A 274 -2.14 -11.16 8.60
N ARG A 275 -3.39 -11.35 9.04
CA ARG A 275 -4.02 -12.67 9.08
C ARG A 275 -4.25 -13.26 7.69
N GLY A 276 -4.62 -12.42 6.72
CA GLY A 276 -4.85 -12.80 5.34
C GLY A 276 -3.57 -13.00 4.51
N ALA A 277 -2.39 -12.66 5.05
CA ALA A 277 -1.11 -12.76 4.35
C ALA A 277 -0.53 -14.19 4.32
N GLU A 278 -1.19 -15.16 4.95
CA GLU A 278 -0.74 -16.57 4.99
C GLU A 278 0.70 -16.69 5.58
N ILE A 279 0.98 -15.90 6.63
CA ILE A 279 2.27 -15.85 7.35
C ILE A 279 2.17 -16.43 8.78
N SER A 280 1.13 -17.22 9.07
CA SER A 280 0.88 -17.84 10.38
C SER A 280 0.75 -16.87 11.56
N HIS A 281 0.31 -15.63 11.29
CA HIS A 281 0.02 -14.62 12.30
C HIS A 281 -1.49 -14.36 12.36
N ASN A 282 -2.06 -14.32 13.56
CA ASN A 282 -3.46 -13.91 13.79
C ASN A 282 -3.58 -12.46 14.27
N THR A 283 -2.48 -11.93 14.83
CA THR A 283 -2.30 -10.57 15.35
C THR A 283 -0.90 -10.09 14.97
N LEU A 284 -0.56 -8.87 15.38
CA LEU A 284 0.81 -8.35 15.29
C LEU A 284 1.76 -8.87 16.38
N ASP A 285 1.29 -9.75 17.28
CA ASP A 285 2.19 -10.42 18.23
C ASP A 285 3.03 -11.50 17.53
N ASP A 286 4.35 -11.34 17.57
CA ASP A 286 5.30 -12.33 17.06
C ASP A 286 6.05 -13.02 18.23
N LYS A 287 6.02 -14.35 18.24
CA LYS A 287 6.57 -15.19 19.32
C LYS A 287 8.09 -15.18 19.40
N GLU A 288 8.78 -14.83 18.33
CA GLU A 288 10.24 -14.74 18.31
C GLU A 288 10.68 -13.38 18.87
N TYR A 289 10.05 -12.28 18.47
CA TYR A 289 10.33 -10.96 19.03
C TYR A 289 10.00 -10.89 20.53
N ALA A 290 8.90 -11.52 20.98
CA ALA A 290 8.55 -11.60 22.39
C ALA A 290 9.63 -12.28 23.27
N LYS A 291 10.51 -13.10 22.70
CA LYS A 291 11.62 -13.78 23.41
C LYS A 291 12.91 -12.99 23.43
N LEU A 292 13.02 -11.92 22.63
CA LEU A 292 14.23 -11.10 22.57
C LEU A 292 14.36 -10.23 23.81
N SER A 293 15.60 -9.84 24.14
CA SER A 293 15.87 -8.79 25.14
C SER A 293 15.54 -7.41 24.57
N ASP A 294 15.32 -6.42 25.44
CA ASP A 294 15.03 -5.04 25.02
C ASP A 294 16.15 -4.48 24.14
N ALA A 295 17.41 -4.78 24.46
CA ALA A 295 18.56 -4.39 23.64
C ALA A 295 18.52 -5.00 22.23
N ASN A 296 18.08 -6.25 22.09
CA ASN A 296 17.95 -6.90 20.79
C ASN A 296 16.76 -6.34 20.00
N VAL A 297 15.63 -6.04 20.63
CA VAL A 297 14.50 -5.37 19.97
C VAL A 297 14.92 -3.98 19.47
N MET A 298 15.61 -3.20 20.31
CA MET A 298 16.14 -1.89 19.92
C MET A 298 17.12 -1.98 18.75
N HIS A 299 18.00 -2.98 18.73
CA HIS A 299 18.91 -3.21 17.61
C HIS A 299 18.16 -3.60 16.32
N GLN A 300 17.10 -4.40 16.43
CA GLN A 300 16.30 -4.82 15.28
C GLN A 300 15.39 -3.73 14.73
N LEU A 301 15.03 -2.70 15.51
CA LEU A 301 14.23 -1.56 15.01
C LEU A 301 14.90 -0.82 13.84
N SER A 302 16.23 -0.75 13.83
CA SER A 302 16.97 -0.12 12.73
C SER A 302 17.10 -1.02 11.49
N VAL A 303 16.71 -2.29 11.59
CA VAL A 303 16.75 -3.24 10.48
C VAL A 303 15.46 -3.11 9.68
N CYS A 304 15.59 -2.71 8.42
CA CYS A 304 14.46 -2.63 7.51
C CYS A 304 14.32 -3.97 6.77
N ASP A 305 13.55 -4.91 7.31
CA ASP A 305 13.28 -6.23 6.73
C ASP A 305 11.77 -6.54 6.65
N ASP A 306 11.42 -7.73 6.15
CA ASP A 306 10.02 -8.18 6.01
C ASP A 306 9.28 -8.41 7.35
N ARG A 307 9.97 -8.30 8.48
CA ARG A 307 9.41 -8.50 9.81
C ARG A 307 9.35 -7.23 10.64
N ARG A 308 9.78 -6.10 10.08
CA ARG A 308 9.91 -4.80 10.74
C ARG A 308 8.68 -4.39 11.55
N ILE A 309 7.47 -4.53 10.99
CA ILE A 309 6.23 -4.16 11.68
C ILE A 309 6.03 -4.93 13.00
N PHE A 310 6.44 -6.20 13.07
CA PHE A 310 6.35 -7.02 14.29
C PHE A 310 7.37 -6.57 15.34
N CYS A 311 8.57 -6.17 14.90
CA CYS A 311 9.57 -5.56 15.79
C CYS A 311 9.08 -4.22 16.34
N VAL A 312 8.50 -3.37 15.49
CA VAL A 312 7.90 -2.08 15.88
C VAL A 312 6.78 -2.29 16.88
N TYR A 313 5.87 -3.23 16.63
CA TYR A 313 4.78 -3.56 17.53
C TYR A 313 5.27 -4.06 18.89
N GLU A 314 6.29 -4.93 18.91
CA GLU A 314 6.91 -5.41 20.15
C GLU A 314 7.65 -4.28 20.91
N ALA A 315 8.30 -3.35 20.20
CA ALA A 315 8.95 -2.20 20.81
C ALA A 315 7.94 -1.27 21.52
N LEU A 316 6.82 -0.99 20.85
CA LEU A 316 5.72 -0.21 21.44
C LEU A 316 5.15 -0.90 22.69
N LYS A 317 4.96 -2.23 22.65
CA LYS A 317 4.50 -3.02 23.80
C LYS A 317 5.44 -2.94 25.01
N ARG A 318 6.74 -2.78 24.77
CA ARG A 318 7.75 -2.62 25.83
C ARG A 318 7.85 -1.19 26.37
N GLY A 319 7.02 -0.28 25.85
CA GLY A 319 6.96 1.11 26.31
C GLY A 319 8.02 2.02 25.68
N ILE A 320 8.66 1.61 24.58
CA ILE A 320 9.48 2.53 23.77
C ILE A 320 8.55 3.57 23.15
N SER A 321 8.90 4.85 23.24
CA SER A 321 8.04 5.94 22.78
C SER A 321 7.88 5.94 21.26
N VAL A 322 6.73 6.47 20.80
CA VAL A 322 6.45 6.71 19.38
C VAL A 322 7.54 7.56 18.76
N ASP A 323 7.90 8.68 19.38
CA ASP A 323 8.96 9.58 18.91
C ASP A 323 10.28 8.83 18.67
N LYS A 324 10.64 7.91 19.58
CA LYS A 324 11.91 7.18 19.46
C LYS A 324 11.88 6.15 18.33
N ILE A 325 10.75 5.49 18.14
CA ILE A 325 10.57 4.55 17.04
C ILE A 325 10.51 5.32 15.72
N HIS A 326 9.82 6.46 15.67
CA HIS A 326 9.79 7.34 14.52
C HIS A 326 11.21 7.81 14.15
N GLU A 327 12.01 8.30 15.10
CA GLU A 327 13.40 8.71 14.86
C GLU A 327 14.26 7.59 14.23
N ILE A 328 14.03 6.34 14.63
CA ILE A 328 14.79 5.18 14.12
C ILE A 328 14.27 4.70 12.76
N THR A 329 12.95 4.68 12.60
CA THR A 329 12.29 3.98 11.50
C THR A 329 11.79 4.90 10.40
N MET A 330 11.58 6.17 10.73
CA MET A 330 10.89 7.18 9.94
C MET A 330 9.45 6.80 9.54
N ILE A 331 8.87 5.77 10.18
CA ILE A 331 7.45 5.43 10.04
C ILE A 331 6.64 6.53 10.71
N ASP A 332 5.65 7.09 10.01
CA ASP A 332 4.85 8.21 10.52
C ASP A 332 4.19 7.87 11.88
N GLU A 333 4.22 8.83 12.80
CA GLU A 333 3.71 8.70 14.16
C GLU A 333 2.24 8.32 14.20
N TRP A 334 1.45 8.72 13.20
CA TRP A 334 0.05 8.32 13.08
C TRP A 334 -0.07 6.79 13.05
N PHE A 335 0.72 6.10 12.23
CA PHE A 335 0.68 4.64 12.16
C PHE A 335 1.11 4.02 13.49
N LEU A 336 2.16 4.54 14.11
CA LEU A 336 2.67 4.06 15.39
C LEU A 336 1.63 4.21 16.51
N GLU A 337 0.90 5.33 16.56
CA GLU A 337 -0.19 5.53 17.50
C GLU A 337 -1.38 4.60 17.23
N LYS A 338 -1.69 4.30 15.96
CA LYS A 338 -2.71 3.29 15.65
C LYS A 338 -2.29 1.88 16.10
N LEU A 339 -1.00 1.54 16.02
CA LEU A 339 -0.50 0.30 16.59
C LEU A 339 -0.64 0.29 18.12
N ARG A 340 -0.43 1.43 18.80
CA ARG A 340 -0.68 1.56 20.25
C ARG A 340 -2.14 1.33 20.62
N ASN A 341 -3.10 1.73 19.79
CA ASN A 341 -4.52 1.43 20.04
C ASN A 341 -4.79 -0.09 20.09
N ILE A 342 -4.14 -0.86 19.21
CA ILE A 342 -4.24 -2.33 19.21
C ILE A 342 -3.64 -2.90 20.50
N ILE A 343 -2.49 -2.37 20.93
CA ILE A 343 -1.81 -2.78 22.17
C ILE A 343 -2.67 -2.48 23.39
N ALA A 344 -3.26 -1.29 23.48
CA ALA A 344 -4.12 -0.89 24.60
C ALA A 344 -5.29 -1.86 24.80
N VAL A 345 -5.96 -2.26 23.72
CA VAL A 345 -7.02 -3.28 23.76
C VAL A 345 -6.47 -4.64 24.21
N SER A 346 -5.31 -5.02 23.71
CA SER A 346 -4.65 -6.28 24.07
C SER A 346 -4.29 -6.34 25.57
N ASP A 347 -3.86 -5.22 26.15
CA ASP A 347 -3.49 -5.13 27.57
C ASP A 347 -4.71 -5.09 28.49
N GLU A 348 -5.79 -4.42 28.08
CA GLU A 348 -7.09 -4.49 28.78
C GLU A 348 -7.63 -5.93 28.80
N LEU A 349 -7.53 -6.65 27.67
CA LEU A 349 -7.92 -8.05 27.59
C LEU A 349 -7.14 -8.94 28.57
N ARG A 350 -5.85 -8.71 28.76
CA ARG A 350 -5.00 -9.51 29.66
C ARG A 350 -5.18 -9.18 31.14
N SER A 351 -5.59 -7.95 31.46
CA SER A 351 -5.59 -7.42 32.83
C SER A 351 -6.98 -7.38 33.47
N GLY A 352 -8.05 -7.44 32.66
CA GLY A 352 -9.42 -7.16 33.09
C GLY A 352 -10.44 -8.29 32.88
N ALA A 353 -11.66 -8.04 33.34
CA ALA A 353 -12.83 -8.85 32.99
C ALA A 353 -13.24 -8.60 31.53
N LEU A 354 -13.64 -9.64 30.81
CA LEU A 354 -14.14 -9.53 29.45
C LEU A 354 -15.57 -9.00 29.47
N THR A 355 -15.71 -7.67 29.52
CA THR A 355 -17.01 -7.00 29.41
C THR A 355 -17.49 -7.01 27.96
N GLU A 356 -18.81 -6.84 27.75
CA GLU A 356 -19.38 -6.69 26.40
C GLU A 356 -18.77 -5.51 25.63
N GLU A 357 -18.46 -4.42 26.33
CA GLU A 357 -17.80 -3.24 25.76
C GLU A 357 -16.37 -3.54 25.30
N LEU A 358 -15.57 -4.21 26.13
CA LEU A 358 -14.20 -4.60 25.78
C LEU A 358 -14.20 -5.62 24.64
N TYR A 359 -15.13 -6.58 24.67
CA TYR A 359 -15.32 -7.53 23.59
C TYR A 359 -15.64 -6.81 22.27
N SER A 360 -16.63 -5.91 22.28
CA SER A 360 -17.01 -5.11 21.11
C SER A 360 -15.82 -4.31 20.57
N ARG A 361 -15.11 -3.58 21.43
CA ARG A 361 -13.90 -2.85 21.04
C ARG A 361 -12.86 -3.77 20.41
N ALA A 362 -12.59 -4.93 20.98
CA ALA A 362 -11.64 -5.90 20.42
C ALA A 362 -12.06 -6.41 19.04
N LYS A 363 -13.36 -6.62 18.78
CA LYS A 363 -13.87 -6.97 17.46
C LYS A 363 -13.68 -5.84 16.44
N HIS A 364 -13.96 -4.60 16.84
CA HIS A 364 -13.73 -3.42 16.00
C HIS A 364 -12.25 -3.14 15.74
N THR A 365 -11.35 -3.54 16.64
CA THR A 365 -9.89 -3.51 16.42
C THR A 365 -9.40 -4.65 15.52
N GLY A 366 -10.21 -5.69 15.28
CA GLY A 366 -9.90 -6.79 14.36
C GLY A 366 -9.42 -8.10 15.02
N PHE A 367 -9.55 -8.24 16.35
CA PHE A 367 -9.23 -9.48 17.04
C PHE A 367 -10.23 -10.62 16.74
N LEU A 368 -9.70 -11.84 16.64
CA LEU A 368 -10.50 -13.05 16.54
C LEU A 368 -11.06 -13.44 17.91
N ASP A 369 -12.22 -14.08 17.92
CA ASP A 369 -12.84 -14.57 19.17
C ASP A 369 -11.88 -15.50 19.93
N LYS A 370 -11.28 -16.45 19.22
CA LYS A 370 -10.26 -17.34 19.79
C LYS A 370 -9.10 -16.57 20.44
N THR A 371 -8.62 -15.50 19.81
CA THR A 371 -7.53 -14.68 20.35
C THR A 371 -7.96 -13.89 21.58
N ILE A 372 -9.20 -13.39 21.59
CA ILE A 372 -9.78 -12.70 22.75
C ILE A 372 -9.89 -13.66 23.94
N GLU A 373 -10.41 -14.88 23.72
CA GLU A 373 -10.50 -15.89 24.77
C GLU A 373 -9.12 -16.32 25.28
N GLU A 374 -8.14 -16.48 24.38
CA GLU A 374 -6.75 -16.80 24.74
C GLU A 374 -6.09 -15.70 25.58
N MET A 375 -6.31 -14.42 25.23
CA MET A 375 -5.71 -13.29 25.95
C MET A 375 -6.39 -13.03 27.29
N SER A 376 -7.73 -13.15 27.35
CA SER A 376 -8.53 -12.85 28.55
C SER A 376 -8.71 -14.01 29.51
N GLY A 377 -8.47 -15.25 29.05
CA GLY A 377 -8.77 -16.47 29.80
C GLY A 377 -10.27 -16.70 30.04
N GLN A 378 -11.14 -15.91 29.40
CA GLN A 378 -12.59 -15.90 29.59
C GLN A 378 -13.30 -16.34 28.31
N LYS A 379 -14.41 -17.05 28.44
CA LYS A 379 -15.20 -17.49 27.28
C LYS A 379 -16.09 -16.38 26.76
N ILE A 380 -16.29 -16.34 25.45
CA ILE A 380 -17.26 -15.44 24.82
C ILE A 380 -18.63 -16.14 24.84
N GLU A 381 -19.59 -15.58 25.58
CA GLU A 381 -20.95 -16.14 25.66
C GLU A 381 -21.82 -15.73 24.47
N ASN A 382 -21.71 -14.47 24.03
CA ASN A 382 -22.53 -13.88 22.97
C ASN A 382 -21.64 -13.30 21.85
N PRO A 383 -21.13 -14.12 20.92
CA PRO A 383 -20.27 -13.64 19.85
C PRO A 383 -20.98 -12.62 18.95
N LEU A 384 -20.28 -11.54 18.60
CA LEU A 384 -20.78 -10.57 17.63
C LEU A 384 -20.80 -11.23 16.24
N THR A 385 -21.92 -11.06 15.54
CA THR A 385 -22.03 -11.49 14.15
C THR A 385 -21.46 -10.38 13.26
N PRO A 386 -20.50 -10.67 12.36
CA PRO A 386 -20.01 -9.68 11.42
C PRO A 386 -21.12 -9.31 10.44
N VAL A 387 -21.12 -8.04 10.03
CA VAL A 387 -21.93 -7.53 8.93
C VAL A 387 -21.06 -7.29 7.71
N TYR A 388 -21.68 -7.12 6.55
CA TYR A 388 -20.99 -6.89 5.29
C TYR A 388 -21.41 -5.55 4.70
N LYS A 389 -20.42 -4.70 4.48
CA LYS A 389 -20.54 -3.36 3.87
C LYS A 389 -20.08 -3.42 2.42
N MET A 390 -20.68 -2.62 1.55
CA MET A 390 -20.46 -2.64 0.11
C MET A 390 -19.42 -1.60 -0.31
N VAL A 391 -18.54 -1.98 -1.24
CA VAL A 391 -17.67 -1.05 -1.94
C VAL A 391 -18.47 -0.39 -3.05
N ASP A 392 -18.64 0.94 -2.97
CA ASP A 392 -19.57 1.68 -3.83
C ASP A 392 -18.94 2.80 -4.66
N THR A 393 -17.64 3.06 -4.51
CA THR A 393 -16.87 4.13 -5.16
C THR A 393 -17.26 5.58 -4.80
N CYS A 394 -18.26 5.80 -3.94
CA CYS A 394 -18.85 7.11 -3.69
C CYS A 394 -19.24 7.39 -2.23
N ALA A 395 -18.79 6.56 -1.28
CA ALA A 395 -19.03 6.76 0.16
C ALA A 395 -20.52 6.95 0.47
N ALA A 396 -21.35 6.04 -0.04
CA ALA A 396 -22.79 5.98 0.07
C ALA A 396 -23.58 7.15 -0.54
N GLU A 397 -22.96 8.02 -1.35
CA GLU A 397 -23.70 9.09 -2.06
C GLU A 397 -24.71 8.51 -3.06
N PHE A 398 -24.37 7.39 -3.71
CA PHE A 398 -25.23 6.68 -4.66
C PHE A 398 -25.34 5.20 -4.31
N ALA A 399 -26.50 4.61 -4.58
CA ALA A 399 -26.69 3.17 -4.41
C ALA A 399 -25.79 2.39 -5.39
N ALA A 400 -25.01 1.46 -4.86
CA ALA A 400 -24.24 0.52 -5.67
C ALA A 400 -25.09 -0.67 -6.11
N GLU A 401 -24.99 -1.03 -7.39
CA GLU A 401 -25.68 -2.22 -7.95
C GLU A 401 -24.79 -3.48 -7.90
N THR A 402 -23.51 -3.28 -7.59
CA THR A 402 -22.46 -4.30 -7.69
C THR A 402 -22.15 -4.90 -6.32
N PRO A 403 -22.39 -6.21 -6.11
CA PRO A 403 -22.14 -6.88 -4.83
C PRO A 403 -20.65 -7.17 -4.60
N TYR A 404 -19.93 -6.14 -4.20
CA TYR A 404 -18.56 -6.23 -3.72
C TYR A 404 -18.55 -5.83 -2.24
N PHE A 405 -18.27 -6.78 -1.34
CA PHE A 405 -18.40 -6.53 0.08
C PHE A 405 -17.12 -6.78 0.87
N TYR A 406 -17.07 -6.20 2.06
CA TYR A 406 -16.09 -6.54 3.09
C TYR A 406 -16.79 -6.71 4.45
N SER A 407 -16.24 -7.58 5.30
CA SER A 407 -16.79 -7.77 6.65
C SER A 407 -16.30 -6.71 7.64
N THR A 408 -17.19 -6.27 8.52
CA THR A 408 -16.89 -5.45 9.69
C THR A 408 -17.88 -5.77 10.83
N PHE A 409 -17.80 -5.03 11.93
CA PHE A 409 -18.78 -5.09 13.03
C PHE A 409 -19.49 -3.75 13.06
N ASP A 410 -20.75 -3.76 12.64
CA ASP A 410 -21.63 -2.59 12.61
C ASP A 410 -23.07 -3.09 12.74
N LYS A 411 -24.04 -2.18 12.75
CA LYS A 411 -25.47 -2.50 12.94
C LYS A 411 -26.17 -2.94 11.66
N GLU A 412 -25.75 -2.43 10.52
CA GLU A 412 -26.40 -2.63 9.23
C GLU A 412 -25.61 -3.59 8.34
N ASN A 413 -26.33 -4.50 7.69
CA ASN A 413 -25.77 -5.54 6.83
C ASN A 413 -26.28 -5.41 5.40
N GLU A 414 -25.54 -4.68 4.58
CA GLU A 414 -25.91 -4.38 3.19
C GLU A 414 -25.94 -5.64 2.30
N ALA A 415 -25.19 -6.69 2.66
CA ALA A 415 -25.30 -7.96 1.96
C ALA A 415 -26.65 -8.66 2.20
N GLU A 416 -27.22 -8.53 3.40
CA GLU A 416 -28.53 -9.10 3.72
C GLU A 416 -29.64 -8.41 2.92
N GLU A 417 -29.59 -7.08 2.86
CA GLU A 417 -30.50 -6.26 2.04
C GLU A 417 -30.39 -6.64 0.56
N PHE A 418 -29.18 -6.69 0.02
CA PHE A 418 -28.92 -7.08 -1.36
C PHE A 418 -29.46 -8.48 -1.70
N ILE A 419 -29.33 -9.44 -0.78
CA ILE A 419 -29.86 -10.80 -0.95
C ILE A 419 -31.39 -10.78 -0.94
N ALA A 420 -32.00 -10.04 -0.01
CA ALA A 420 -33.44 -9.93 0.15
C ALA A 420 -34.12 -9.29 -1.07
N GLU A 421 -33.51 -8.27 -1.67
CA GLU A 421 -34.04 -7.58 -2.85
C GLU A 421 -34.06 -8.48 -4.10
N ARG A 422 -33.03 -9.30 -4.30
CA ARG A 422 -32.92 -10.15 -5.50
C ARG A 422 -33.85 -11.36 -5.51
N LYS A 423 -34.36 -11.82 -4.36
CA LYS A 423 -35.30 -12.94 -4.21
C LYS A 423 -34.97 -14.15 -5.12
N SER A 424 -33.70 -14.56 -5.10
CA SER A 424 -33.22 -15.65 -5.96
C SER A 424 -33.61 -17.01 -5.38
N ASP A 425 -34.32 -17.83 -6.17
CA ASP A 425 -34.64 -19.22 -5.81
C ASP A 425 -33.49 -20.21 -6.10
N LYS A 426 -32.34 -19.70 -6.57
CA LYS A 426 -31.19 -20.53 -6.94
C LYS A 426 -30.45 -21.02 -5.71
N LYS A 427 -29.81 -22.19 -5.83
CA LYS A 427 -28.86 -22.66 -4.83
C LYS A 427 -27.59 -21.80 -4.87
N THR A 428 -27.07 -21.44 -3.70
CA THR A 428 -25.83 -20.69 -3.55
C THR A 428 -24.64 -21.64 -3.35
N VAL A 429 -23.54 -21.39 -4.06
CA VAL A 429 -22.26 -22.09 -3.89
C VAL A 429 -21.18 -21.07 -3.55
N ILE A 430 -20.39 -21.37 -2.51
CA ILE A 430 -19.24 -20.56 -2.11
C ILE A 430 -17.98 -21.15 -2.75
N VAL A 431 -17.16 -20.29 -3.35
CA VAL A 431 -15.85 -20.62 -3.92
C VAL A 431 -14.79 -19.87 -3.12
N PHE A 432 -13.87 -20.59 -2.48
CA PHE A 432 -12.72 -19.98 -1.82
C PHE A 432 -11.59 -19.77 -2.82
N GLY A 433 -11.08 -18.55 -2.88
CA GLY A 433 -9.94 -18.18 -3.71
C GLY A 433 -8.61 -18.68 -3.14
N SER A 434 -7.54 -18.36 -3.84
CA SER A 434 -6.19 -18.79 -3.48
C SER A 434 -5.52 -17.93 -2.41
N GLY A 435 -6.05 -16.76 -2.06
CA GLY A 435 -5.31 -15.79 -1.25
C GLY A 435 -4.07 -15.24 -1.97
N PRO A 436 -3.09 -14.67 -1.23
CA PRO A 436 -1.92 -14.03 -1.82
C PRO A 436 -1.08 -15.01 -2.63
N ILE A 437 -0.57 -14.54 -3.77
CA ILE A 437 0.35 -15.33 -4.60
C ILE A 437 1.66 -15.56 -3.83
N ARG A 438 2.17 -16.79 -3.91
CA ARG A 438 3.48 -17.19 -3.37
C ARG A 438 4.08 -18.30 -4.21
N ILE A 439 5.36 -18.60 -4.01
CA ILE A 439 6.02 -19.70 -4.71
C ILE A 439 5.31 -21.03 -4.41
N GLY A 440 4.85 -21.68 -5.48
CA GLY A 440 4.06 -22.92 -5.42
C GLY A 440 2.55 -22.74 -5.31
N GLN A 441 2.06 -21.50 -5.23
CA GLN A 441 0.65 -21.14 -5.19
C GLN A 441 0.44 -19.84 -5.99
N GLY A 442 0.42 -19.97 -7.31
CA GLY A 442 0.35 -18.86 -8.25
C GLY A 442 -1.04 -18.63 -8.85
N ILE A 443 -1.03 -17.96 -10.00
CA ILE A 443 -2.22 -17.57 -10.77
C ILE A 443 -3.02 -18.79 -11.29
N GLU A 444 -2.41 -19.97 -11.36
CA GLU A 444 -3.08 -21.20 -11.77
C GLU A 444 -4.28 -21.56 -10.87
N PHE A 445 -4.19 -21.25 -9.57
CA PHE A 445 -5.29 -21.47 -8.63
C PHE A 445 -6.39 -20.41 -8.79
N ASP A 446 -6.01 -19.16 -9.06
CA ASP A 446 -6.97 -18.11 -9.41
C ASP A 446 -7.77 -18.46 -10.67
N TYR A 447 -7.07 -18.91 -11.72
CA TYR A 447 -7.68 -19.37 -12.96
C TYR A 447 -8.71 -20.49 -12.71
N ALA A 448 -8.35 -21.48 -11.88
CA ALA A 448 -9.26 -22.57 -11.51
C ALA A 448 -10.51 -22.04 -10.76
N SER A 449 -10.33 -21.12 -9.81
CA SER A 449 -11.43 -20.49 -9.07
C SER A 449 -12.36 -19.69 -9.98
N VAL A 450 -11.81 -18.89 -10.90
CA VAL A 450 -12.58 -18.13 -11.89
C VAL A 450 -13.41 -19.05 -12.79
N HIS A 451 -12.79 -20.10 -13.32
CA HIS A 451 -13.48 -21.09 -14.16
C HIS A 451 -14.55 -21.86 -13.38
N CYS A 452 -14.31 -22.17 -12.10
CA CYS A 452 -15.31 -22.77 -11.22
C CYS A 452 -16.54 -21.85 -11.09
N VAL A 453 -16.33 -20.56 -10.81
CA VAL A 453 -17.43 -19.59 -10.73
C VAL A 453 -18.21 -19.54 -12.05
N TRP A 454 -17.53 -19.40 -13.19
CA TRP A 454 -18.22 -19.34 -14.48
C TRP A 454 -19.01 -20.61 -14.80
N ALA A 455 -18.46 -21.78 -14.49
CA ALA A 455 -19.14 -23.05 -14.69
C ALA A 455 -20.39 -23.18 -13.81
N LEU A 456 -20.29 -22.82 -12.52
CA LEU A 456 -21.41 -22.85 -11.58
C LEU A 456 -22.51 -21.85 -11.97
N LYS A 457 -22.15 -20.63 -12.37
CA LYS A 457 -23.11 -19.66 -12.90
C LYS A 457 -23.84 -20.17 -14.14
N LYS A 458 -23.10 -20.77 -15.08
CA LYS A 458 -23.68 -21.38 -16.29
C LYS A 458 -24.60 -22.56 -15.96
N ALA A 459 -24.32 -23.28 -14.88
CA ALA A 459 -25.18 -24.35 -14.36
C ALA A 459 -26.38 -23.84 -13.54
N GLY A 460 -26.56 -22.51 -13.41
CA GLY A 460 -27.74 -21.91 -12.79
C GLY A 460 -27.63 -21.68 -11.28
N PHE A 461 -26.44 -21.76 -10.70
CA PHE A 461 -26.20 -21.44 -9.29
C PHE A 461 -25.99 -19.94 -9.08
N ASP A 462 -26.38 -19.46 -7.90
CA ASP A 462 -25.79 -18.25 -7.35
C ASP A 462 -24.41 -18.60 -6.82
N VAL A 463 -23.41 -17.79 -7.12
CA VAL A 463 -22.02 -18.06 -6.75
C VAL A 463 -21.49 -16.90 -5.94
N VAL A 464 -20.81 -17.21 -4.86
CA VAL A 464 -20.12 -16.26 -3.98
C VAL A 464 -18.65 -16.62 -3.97
N ILE A 465 -17.77 -15.69 -4.32
CA ILE A 465 -16.32 -15.89 -4.20
C ILE A 465 -15.79 -15.18 -2.95
N VAL A 466 -14.86 -15.82 -2.26
CA VAL A 466 -14.15 -15.24 -1.10
C VAL A 466 -12.66 -15.22 -1.41
N ASN A 467 -12.07 -14.05 -1.62
CA ASN A 467 -10.64 -13.92 -1.87
C ASN A 467 -10.12 -12.52 -1.52
N ASN A 468 -8.84 -12.41 -1.16
CA ASN A 468 -8.22 -11.16 -0.69
C ASN A 468 -6.96 -10.77 -1.49
N ASN A 469 -6.74 -11.38 -2.66
CA ASN A 469 -5.62 -11.02 -3.54
C ASN A 469 -6.05 -9.92 -4.54
N PRO A 470 -5.48 -8.71 -4.44
CA PRO A 470 -5.91 -7.58 -5.28
C PRO A 470 -5.50 -7.73 -6.75
N GLU A 471 -4.50 -8.55 -7.07
CA GLU A 471 -3.96 -8.71 -8.43
C GLU A 471 -4.79 -9.65 -9.31
N THR A 472 -5.79 -10.32 -8.72
CA THR A 472 -6.45 -11.49 -9.34
C THR A 472 -7.78 -11.17 -10.03
N VAL A 473 -8.16 -12.03 -10.98
CA VAL A 473 -9.46 -11.94 -11.64
C VAL A 473 -10.56 -12.44 -10.71
N SER A 474 -10.27 -13.35 -9.76
CA SER A 474 -11.25 -13.78 -8.76
C SER A 474 -11.83 -12.66 -7.91
N THR A 475 -11.08 -11.58 -7.69
CA THR A 475 -11.55 -10.39 -6.95
C THR A 475 -12.10 -9.30 -7.89
N ASP A 476 -12.36 -9.62 -9.15
CA ASP A 476 -13.04 -8.73 -10.11
C ASP A 476 -14.57 -8.83 -10.00
N PHE A 477 -15.16 -7.83 -9.33
CA PHE A 477 -16.60 -7.75 -9.08
C PHE A 477 -17.44 -7.70 -10.37
N ASP A 478 -16.91 -7.14 -11.46
CA ASP A 478 -17.61 -6.99 -12.73
C ASP A 478 -17.74 -8.34 -13.48
N LYS A 479 -16.74 -9.24 -13.34
CA LYS A 479 -16.77 -10.57 -14.00
C LYS A 479 -17.44 -11.64 -13.16
N ILE A 480 -17.41 -11.51 -11.83
CA ILE A 480 -17.77 -12.59 -10.90
C ILE A 480 -19.06 -12.31 -10.14
N GLY A 481 -19.56 -11.08 -10.12
CA GLY A 481 -20.95 -10.74 -9.81
C GLY A 481 -21.45 -11.01 -8.39
N ARG A 482 -20.65 -11.59 -7.48
CA ARG A 482 -20.70 -11.50 -6.00
C ARG A 482 -19.31 -11.83 -5.46
N ALA A 483 -18.59 -10.83 -4.96
CA ALA A 483 -17.25 -11.00 -4.38
C ALA A 483 -17.22 -10.52 -2.92
N HIS A 484 -16.59 -11.31 -2.05
CA HIS A 484 -16.39 -11.06 -0.62
C HIS A 484 -14.92 -11.13 -0.23
#